data_AF-A0A3M2CUN9-F1
#
_entry.id   AF-A0A3M2CUN9-F1
#
_cell.length_a   1.000
_cell.length_b   1.000
_cell.length_c   1.000
_cell.angle_alpha   90.00
_cell.angle_beta   90.00
_cell.angle_gamma   90.00
#
_symmetry.space_group_name_H-M   'P 1'
#
loop_
_entity.id
_entity.type
_entity.pdbx_description
1 polymer ?
#
loop_
_entity_poly.entity_id
_entity_poly.type
_entity_poly.pdbx_seq_one_letter_code
_entity_poly.pdbx_strand_id
1 'polypeptide(L)'
;MSPLIKTALPEHTKAGVFLGALLIILLFAPEIPAARGTADPDTEQVEPERTHAADLRMKLPYPAGMSYPVIQGIGGSFSHSGYSFYAWDFAMPLGSPVCAVADGMVVCIKQDSVEGGTHPSLRQKANMVVLDHGNGIYTEYLHLQANSVKVREGEIVRGGQVIALSGNTGYSSRPHLHFQVQNGLGESLRATFLDVAGDGIPKEGHIYTSANDGSGVSKFAGPSPFPLTAFAINGVILHLTDMPGKLMRLGSTYSISGTAPPTSREVVLFVMPEQGGVPLLEKRARVQDSKFELSFTLDGLRARVARWNTDGTQSNLFHMAIVPARADGTYWSEFSYPISVR
;
A
#
# COMPACT_ATOMS: atom_id res chain seq x y z
N MET A 1 16.31 38.26 60.28
CA MET A 1 15.98 36.84 60.01
C MET A 1 15.50 36.74 58.57
N SER A 2 16.28 36.03 57.73
CA SER A 2 15.92 35.32 56.49
C SER A 2 17.22 35.03 55.71
N PRO A 3 17.62 33.76 55.52
CA PRO A 3 18.67 33.40 54.58
C PRO A 3 18.19 32.53 53.40
N LEU A 4 19.01 32.59 52.34
CA LEU A 4 18.99 31.86 51.06
C LEU A 4 19.01 30.32 51.20
N ILE A 5 18.41 29.62 50.21
CA ILE A 5 18.96 28.39 49.59
C ILE A 5 18.66 28.37 48.07
N LYS A 6 19.72 28.21 47.26
CA LYS A 6 19.74 27.83 45.83
C LYS A 6 19.71 26.29 45.72
N THR A 7 19.13 25.71 44.66
CA THR A 7 19.84 24.88 43.64
C THR A 7 18.88 24.17 42.64
N ALA A 8 19.18 24.37 41.36
CA ALA A 8 19.22 23.43 40.21
C ALA A 8 18.01 22.55 39.83
N LEU A 9 17.49 22.81 38.61
CA LEU A 9 16.89 21.82 37.71
C LEU A 9 17.86 21.60 36.53
N PRO A 10 18.22 20.36 36.16
CA PRO A 10 18.86 20.09 34.88
C PRO A 10 17.86 19.62 33.81
N GLU A 11 18.11 20.16 32.62
CA GLU A 11 17.87 19.73 31.25
C GLU A 11 17.25 18.33 31.02
N HIS A 12 16.26 18.25 30.13
CA HIS A 12 16.42 17.56 28.84
C HIS A 12 15.40 18.06 27.81
N THR A 13 15.99 18.72 26.82
CA THR A 13 15.46 19.16 25.54
C THR A 13 15.12 17.98 24.63
N LYS A 14 14.16 18.22 23.71
CA LYS A 14 13.76 17.47 22.49
C LYS A 14 12.36 16.86 22.55
N ALA A 15 11.36 17.75 22.65
CA ALA A 15 10.05 17.51 22.07
C ALA A 15 10.08 18.08 20.63
N GLY A 16 10.37 17.23 19.65
CA GLY A 16 9.96 17.50 18.27
C GLY A 16 8.45 17.34 18.22
N VAL A 17 7.73 18.46 18.11
CA VAL A 17 6.27 18.48 18.01
C VAL A 17 5.86 17.83 16.69
N PHE A 18 5.31 16.62 16.77
CA PHE A 18 4.60 15.96 15.67
C PHE A 18 3.28 16.70 15.46
N LEU A 19 3.20 17.57 14.44
CA LEU A 19 1.90 17.94 13.88
C LEU A 19 1.49 16.82 12.93
N GLY A 20 0.61 15.95 13.39
CA GLY A 20 -0.04 14.94 12.55
C GLY A 20 -0.89 15.65 11.49
N ALA A 21 -0.46 15.57 10.24
CA ALA A 21 -1.31 15.81 9.08
C ALA A 21 -1.57 14.46 8.42
N LEU A 22 -2.64 13.82 8.85
CA LEU A 22 -3.37 12.83 8.05
C LEU A 22 -3.97 13.61 6.87
N LEU A 23 -3.25 13.68 5.76
CA LEU A 23 -3.79 14.23 4.51
C LEU A 23 -3.86 13.09 3.49
N ILE A 24 -5.08 12.61 3.31
CA ILE A 24 -5.52 11.91 2.11
C ILE A 24 -5.09 12.78 0.92
N ILE A 25 -4.18 12.29 0.08
CA ILE A 25 -3.80 12.98 -1.15
C ILE A 25 -4.98 12.86 -2.14
N LEU A 26 -5.88 13.82 -2.05
CA LEU A 26 -6.68 14.31 -3.17
C LEU A 26 -6.28 15.77 -3.34
N LEU A 27 -5.64 16.07 -4.48
CA LEU A 27 -5.60 17.34 -5.24
C LEU A 27 -4.18 17.78 -5.65
N PHE A 28 -4.03 17.94 -6.97
CA PHE A 28 -2.97 18.57 -7.74
C PHE A 28 -1.55 18.00 -7.58
N ALA A 29 -1.16 17.13 -8.51
CA ALA A 29 0.25 17.08 -8.91
C ALA A 29 0.63 18.48 -9.43
N PRO A 30 1.59 19.19 -8.84
CA PRO A 30 2.18 20.33 -9.53
C PRO A 30 2.87 19.78 -10.78
N GLU A 31 2.67 20.44 -11.92
CA GLU A 31 3.53 20.25 -13.08
C GLU A 31 4.98 20.41 -12.60
N ILE A 32 5.77 19.34 -12.70
CA ILE A 32 7.22 19.40 -12.48
C ILE A 32 7.75 20.44 -13.49
N PRO A 33 8.23 21.61 -13.06
CA PRO A 33 8.91 22.50 -13.99
C PRO A 33 10.16 21.74 -14.42
N ALA A 34 10.34 21.54 -15.73
CA ALA A 34 11.58 21.01 -16.26
C ALA A 34 12.72 21.89 -15.74
N ALA A 35 13.48 21.37 -14.77
CA ALA A 35 14.66 22.04 -14.26
C ALA A 35 15.66 22.10 -15.42
N ARG A 36 15.76 23.27 -16.07
CA ARG A 36 16.92 23.63 -16.89
C ARG A 36 18.11 23.84 -15.94
N GLY A 37 18.64 22.75 -15.42
CA GLY A 37 19.97 22.66 -14.84
C GLY A 37 20.83 21.87 -15.81
N THR A 38 22.00 22.39 -16.15
CA THR A 38 22.99 21.71 -17.00
C THR A 38 23.37 20.39 -16.34
N ALA A 39 22.89 19.28 -16.91
CA ALA A 39 23.15 17.94 -16.42
C ALA A 39 24.63 17.57 -16.54
N ASP A 40 25.15 16.99 -15.47
CA ASP A 40 26.41 16.25 -15.44
C ASP A 40 26.23 14.94 -16.26
N PRO A 41 27.03 14.70 -17.32
CA PRO A 41 26.80 13.61 -18.28
C PRO A 41 26.97 12.20 -17.72
N ASP A 42 27.45 12.04 -16.48
CA ASP A 42 27.75 10.72 -15.88
C ASP A 42 26.75 10.25 -14.80
N THR A 43 25.63 10.97 -14.60
CA THR A 43 24.53 10.45 -13.77
C THR A 43 23.58 9.62 -14.61
N GLU A 44 23.76 8.30 -14.58
CA GLU A 44 22.81 7.33 -15.10
C GLU A 44 21.48 7.55 -14.35
N GLN A 45 20.55 8.28 -14.98
CA GLN A 45 19.21 8.46 -14.43
C GLN A 45 18.54 7.09 -14.47
N VAL A 46 18.46 6.43 -13.31
CA VAL A 46 17.65 5.24 -13.14
C VAL A 46 16.21 5.67 -13.38
N GLU A 47 15.71 5.45 -14.59
CA GLU A 47 14.29 5.60 -14.91
C GLU A 47 13.49 4.79 -13.88
N PRO A 48 12.43 5.35 -13.27
CA PRO A 48 11.60 4.59 -12.36
C PRO A 48 11.09 3.37 -13.11
N GLU A 49 11.40 2.19 -12.59
CA GLU A 49 10.98 0.89 -13.13
C GLU A 49 9.47 0.96 -13.43
N ARG A 50 9.12 1.08 -14.72
CA ARG A 50 7.71 1.11 -15.12
C ARG A 50 7.18 -0.30 -14.93
N THR A 51 6.61 -0.56 -13.75
CA THR A 51 5.78 -1.74 -13.51
C THR A 51 4.67 -1.77 -14.54
N HIS A 52 4.82 -2.61 -15.57
CA HIS A 52 3.82 -2.77 -16.61
C HIS A 52 2.85 -3.87 -16.19
N ALA A 53 1.66 -3.48 -15.74
CA ALA A 53 0.56 -4.43 -15.52
C ALA A 53 0.20 -5.25 -16.78
N ALA A 54 0.71 -4.88 -17.95
CA ALA A 54 0.57 -5.60 -19.22
C ALA A 54 0.99 -7.08 -19.16
N ASP A 55 1.86 -7.45 -18.22
CA ASP A 55 2.35 -8.84 -18.09
C ASP A 55 1.43 -9.72 -17.23
N LEU A 56 0.46 -9.14 -16.51
CA LEU A 56 -0.49 -9.91 -15.72
C LEU A 56 -1.62 -10.44 -16.61
N ARG A 57 -1.50 -11.70 -17.03
CA ARG A 57 -2.56 -12.43 -17.71
C ARG A 57 -3.66 -12.78 -16.72
N MET A 58 -4.78 -12.07 -16.77
CA MET A 58 -5.85 -12.20 -15.79
C MET A 58 -7.24 -12.34 -16.43
N LYS A 59 -8.19 -12.90 -15.65
CA LYS A 59 -9.61 -13.01 -16.02
C LYS A 59 -10.48 -12.28 -15.01
N LEU A 60 -11.74 -12.04 -15.35
CA LEU A 60 -12.66 -11.27 -14.51
C LEU A 60 -12.73 -11.81 -13.05
N PRO A 61 -12.94 -10.93 -12.05
CA PRO A 61 -12.75 -11.25 -10.62
C PRO A 61 -13.92 -12.02 -9.98
N TYR A 62 -14.63 -12.86 -10.73
CA TYR A 62 -15.76 -13.65 -10.27
C TYR A 62 -15.84 -14.97 -11.06
N PRO A 63 -16.55 -16.01 -10.56
CA PRO A 63 -16.51 -17.34 -11.16
C PRO A 63 -16.96 -17.39 -12.63
N ALA A 64 -16.40 -18.34 -13.38
CA ALA A 64 -16.82 -18.65 -14.73
C ALA A 64 -18.35 -18.84 -14.85
N GLY A 65 -18.95 -18.24 -15.89
CA GLY A 65 -20.39 -18.28 -16.16
C GLY A 65 -21.21 -17.23 -15.42
N MET A 66 -20.66 -16.55 -14.41
CA MET A 66 -21.34 -15.42 -13.76
C MET A 66 -21.20 -14.15 -14.59
N SER A 67 -22.25 -13.32 -14.59
CA SER A 67 -22.31 -12.08 -15.38
C SER A 67 -22.70 -10.89 -14.53
N TYR A 68 -21.93 -9.79 -14.63
CA TYR A 68 -22.20 -8.57 -13.87
C TYR A 68 -21.98 -7.31 -14.71
N PRO A 69 -22.82 -6.26 -14.54
CA PRO A 69 -22.60 -4.98 -15.18
C PRO A 69 -21.44 -4.20 -14.55
N VAL A 70 -20.66 -3.52 -15.38
CA VAL A 70 -19.74 -2.46 -14.94
C VAL A 70 -20.55 -1.19 -14.75
N ILE A 71 -20.56 -0.70 -13.51
CA ILE A 71 -21.34 0.46 -13.10
C ILE A 71 -20.50 1.71 -12.90
N GLN A 72 -19.18 1.55 -12.89
CA GLN A 72 -18.20 2.62 -13.00
C GLN A 72 -16.92 2.04 -13.62
N GLY A 73 -16.41 2.68 -14.68
CA GLY A 73 -15.19 2.26 -15.38
C GLY A 73 -14.01 3.21 -15.17
N ILE A 74 -12.95 3.03 -15.98
CA ILE A 74 -11.76 3.87 -15.96
C ILE A 74 -12.13 5.35 -16.10
N GLY A 75 -11.64 6.20 -15.19
CA GLY A 75 -11.93 7.63 -15.19
C GLY A 75 -13.38 8.00 -14.84
N GLY A 76 -14.13 7.08 -14.21
CA GLY A 76 -15.51 7.28 -13.77
C GLY A 76 -15.69 8.48 -12.82
N SER A 77 -16.89 9.06 -12.83
CA SER A 77 -17.17 10.40 -12.28
C SER A 77 -17.37 10.47 -10.76
N PHE A 78 -17.51 9.33 -10.06
CA PHE A 78 -17.75 9.31 -8.62
C PHE A 78 -16.47 9.12 -7.80
N SER A 79 -15.71 8.05 -8.08
CA SER A 79 -14.50 7.71 -7.28
C SER A 79 -13.27 7.31 -8.09
N HIS A 80 -13.38 7.08 -9.40
CA HIS A 80 -12.28 6.58 -10.23
C HIS A 80 -11.40 7.72 -10.76
N SER A 81 -10.68 8.36 -9.83
CA SER A 81 -9.69 9.40 -10.09
C SER A 81 -8.41 9.14 -9.29
N GLY A 82 -7.30 9.78 -9.67
CA GLY A 82 -6.03 9.62 -8.96
C GLY A 82 -5.60 8.15 -8.86
N TYR A 83 -5.42 7.67 -7.63
CA TYR A 83 -4.96 6.31 -7.32
C TYR A 83 -5.93 5.22 -7.80
N SER A 84 -7.20 5.53 -8.07
CA SER A 84 -8.19 4.57 -8.58
C SER A 84 -8.63 4.88 -10.02
N PHE A 85 -7.88 5.69 -10.77
CA PHE A 85 -8.24 6.06 -12.14
C PHE A 85 -8.53 4.85 -13.05
N TYR A 86 -7.77 3.75 -12.89
CA TYR A 86 -7.93 2.54 -13.70
C TYR A 86 -8.79 1.44 -13.03
N ALA A 87 -9.59 1.78 -12.02
CA ALA A 87 -10.45 0.81 -11.33
C ALA A 87 -11.73 0.46 -12.11
N TRP A 88 -12.39 -0.61 -11.67
CA TRP A 88 -13.70 -1.05 -12.14
C TRP A 88 -14.63 -1.38 -10.97
N ASP A 89 -15.88 -0.92 -11.07
CA ASP A 89 -16.95 -1.32 -10.16
C ASP A 89 -17.91 -2.27 -10.87
N PHE A 90 -17.97 -3.51 -10.39
CA PHE A 90 -18.89 -4.53 -10.88
C PHE A 90 -20.09 -4.63 -9.94
N ALA A 91 -21.28 -4.25 -10.41
CA ALA A 91 -22.48 -4.38 -9.59
C ALA A 91 -22.87 -5.85 -9.44
N MET A 92 -22.88 -6.32 -8.20
CA MET A 92 -23.21 -7.70 -7.87
C MET A 92 -23.98 -7.75 -6.54
N PRO A 93 -24.94 -8.68 -6.40
CA PRO A 93 -25.65 -8.87 -5.14
C PRO A 93 -24.70 -9.10 -3.97
N LEU A 94 -25.10 -8.69 -2.77
CA LEU A 94 -24.38 -9.04 -1.53
C LEU A 94 -24.18 -10.56 -1.46
N GLY A 95 -22.99 -10.99 -1.03
CA GLY A 95 -22.67 -12.40 -0.88
C GLY A 95 -22.28 -13.10 -2.20
N SER A 96 -22.13 -12.37 -3.31
CA SER A 96 -21.66 -12.97 -4.56
C SER A 96 -20.19 -13.39 -4.43
N PRO A 97 -19.79 -14.54 -5.00
CA PRO A 97 -18.42 -15.00 -4.93
C PRO A 97 -17.46 -14.09 -5.70
N VAL A 98 -16.35 -13.72 -5.05
CA VAL A 98 -15.24 -12.96 -5.64
C VAL A 98 -14.03 -13.88 -5.77
N CYS A 99 -13.40 -13.88 -6.94
CA CYS A 99 -12.29 -14.77 -7.28
C CYS A 99 -10.98 -14.02 -7.48
N ALA A 100 -9.87 -14.70 -7.17
CA ALA A 100 -8.55 -14.26 -7.61
C ALA A 100 -8.50 -14.21 -9.15
N VAL A 101 -7.95 -13.12 -9.72
CA VAL A 101 -7.92 -12.91 -11.18
C VAL A 101 -6.76 -13.65 -11.86
N ALA A 102 -5.75 -14.01 -11.08
CA ALA A 102 -4.57 -14.80 -11.43
C ALA A 102 -4.01 -15.45 -10.16
N ASP A 103 -3.00 -16.33 -10.29
CA ASP A 103 -2.31 -16.87 -9.11
C ASP A 103 -1.57 -15.74 -8.35
N GLY A 104 -1.51 -15.82 -7.02
CA GLY A 104 -0.87 -14.77 -6.22
C GLY A 104 -0.75 -15.13 -4.74
N MET A 105 -0.12 -14.24 -3.95
CA MET A 105 -0.04 -14.35 -2.50
C MET A 105 -0.93 -13.30 -1.83
N VAL A 106 -1.68 -13.69 -0.81
CA VAL A 106 -2.46 -12.74 0.00
C VAL A 106 -1.51 -11.88 0.85
N VAL A 107 -1.49 -10.57 0.63
CA VAL A 107 -0.58 -9.65 1.35
C VAL A 107 -1.29 -8.71 2.31
N CYS A 108 -2.60 -8.56 2.21
CA CYS A 108 -3.39 -7.77 3.15
C CYS A 108 -4.82 -8.29 3.21
N ILE A 109 -5.38 -8.35 4.42
CA ILE A 109 -6.81 -8.57 4.65
C ILE A 109 -7.33 -7.51 5.63
N LYS A 110 -8.50 -6.94 5.31
CA LYS A 110 -9.37 -6.23 6.24
C LYS A 110 -10.79 -6.74 6.09
N GLN A 111 -11.43 -7.17 7.17
CA GLN A 111 -12.75 -7.84 7.09
C GLN A 111 -13.66 -7.59 8.30
N ASP A 112 -13.25 -6.72 9.21
CA ASP A 112 -13.87 -6.46 10.51
C ASP A 112 -14.97 -5.38 10.45
N SER A 113 -15.03 -4.61 9.36
CA SER A 113 -16.01 -3.54 9.23
C SER A 113 -17.39 -4.06 8.82
N VAL A 114 -18.41 -3.57 9.50
CA VAL A 114 -19.84 -3.73 9.15
C VAL A 114 -20.46 -2.43 8.62
N GLU A 115 -19.68 -1.35 8.57
CA GLU A 115 -20.14 -0.02 8.20
C GLU A 115 -20.06 0.20 6.69
N GLY A 116 -21.02 0.93 6.12
CA GLY A 116 -21.04 1.32 4.71
C GLY A 116 -21.92 2.54 4.45
N GLY A 117 -21.67 3.26 3.35
CA GLY A 117 -22.44 4.42 2.94
C GLY A 117 -21.67 5.42 2.09
N THR A 118 -22.30 6.56 1.79
CA THR A 118 -21.76 7.57 0.86
C THR A 118 -21.06 8.73 1.55
N HIS A 119 -20.73 8.62 2.84
CA HIS A 119 -19.97 9.66 3.54
C HIS A 119 -18.46 9.42 3.40
N PRO A 120 -17.65 10.41 2.96
CA PRO A 120 -16.21 10.26 2.73
C PRO A 120 -15.39 9.71 3.91
N SER A 121 -15.85 9.90 5.15
CA SER A 121 -15.19 9.34 6.34
C SER A 121 -15.17 7.81 6.38
N LEU A 122 -16.00 7.15 5.57
CA LEU A 122 -16.11 5.69 5.51
C LEU A 122 -15.08 5.03 4.60
N ARG A 123 -14.19 5.78 3.92
CA ARG A 123 -13.19 5.21 3.01
C ARG A 123 -12.33 4.14 3.68
N GLN A 124 -11.83 4.43 4.89
CA GLN A 124 -11.03 3.48 5.67
C GLN A 124 -11.84 2.33 6.29
N LYS A 125 -13.17 2.30 6.10
CA LYS A 125 -14.06 1.26 6.60
C LYS A 125 -14.34 0.17 5.55
N ALA A 126 -13.80 0.26 4.35
CA ALA A 126 -13.93 -0.81 3.37
C ALA A 126 -13.17 -2.07 3.81
N ASN A 127 -13.82 -3.22 3.71
CA ASN A 127 -13.16 -4.51 3.79
C ASN A 127 -12.49 -4.83 2.46
N MET A 128 -11.31 -5.46 2.53
CA MET A 128 -10.47 -5.68 1.37
C MET A 128 -9.66 -6.98 1.45
N VAL A 129 -9.28 -7.45 0.27
CA VAL A 129 -8.17 -8.39 0.08
C VAL A 129 -7.22 -7.75 -0.92
N VAL A 130 -5.92 -7.82 -0.65
CA VAL A 130 -4.88 -7.47 -1.62
C VAL A 130 -4.03 -8.69 -1.93
N LEU A 131 -3.86 -8.99 -3.21
CA LEU A 131 -3.00 -10.06 -3.70
C LEU A 131 -1.75 -9.47 -4.35
N ASP A 132 -0.61 -10.10 -4.09
CA ASP A 132 0.66 -9.88 -4.77
C ASP A 132 0.84 -10.95 -5.86
N HIS A 133 1.07 -10.52 -7.09
CA HIS A 133 1.28 -11.39 -8.23
C HIS A 133 2.75 -11.53 -8.62
N GLY A 134 3.66 -10.90 -7.86
CA GLY A 134 5.07 -10.75 -8.21
C GLY A 134 5.32 -9.50 -9.05
N ASN A 135 6.60 -9.18 -9.25
CA ASN A 135 7.07 -8.09 -10.10
C ASN A 135 6.47 -6.70 -9.77
N GLY A 136 6.12 -6.45 -8.51
CA GLY A 136 5.53 -5.19 -8.07
C GLY A 136 4.06 -5.00 -8.48
N ILE A 137 3.40 -6.04 -8.99
CA ILE A 137 2.00 -6.00 -9.43
C ILE A 137 1.10 -6.60 -8.35
N TYR A 138 0.09 -5.83 -7.96
CA TYR A 138 -0.89 -6.23 -6.96
C TYR A 138 -2.31 -6.09 -7.51
N THR A 139 -3.25 -6.82 -6.93
CA THR A 139 -4.69 -6.58 -7.14
C THR A 139 -5.39 -6.31 -5.83
N GLU A 140 -6.37 -5.41 -5.86
CA GLU A 140 -7.16 -5.02 -4.72
C GLU A 140 -8.65 -5.28 -4.99
N TYR A 141 -9.30 -5.89 -4.01
CA TYR A 141 -10.71 -6.27 -4.02
C TYR A 141 -11.37 -5.57 -2.84
N LEU A 142 -12.26 -4.61 -3.11
CA LEU A 142 -12.83 -3.72 -2.09
C LEU A 142 -14.34 -3.89 -1.92
N HIS A 143 -14.85 -3.28 -0.85
CA HIS A 143 -16.25 -3.32 -0.42
C HIS A 143 -16.75 -4.71 -0.04
N LEU A 144 -15.85 -5.62 0.37
CA LEU A 144 -16.17 -7.01 0.68
C LEU A 144 -17.11 -7.15 1.90
N GLN A 145 -17.87 -8.24 1.95
CA GLN A 145 -18.75 -8.50 3.09
C GLN A 145 -17.92 -8.80 4.36
N ALA A 146 -18.38 -8.28 5.51
CA ALA A 146 -17.77 -8.52 6.81
C ALA A 146 -17.60 -10.04 7.08
N ASN A 147 -16.42 -10.43 7.58
CA ASN A 147 -16.07 -11.82 7.91
C ASN A 147 -16.27 -12.83 6.76
N SER A 148 -16.25 -12.38 5.49
CA SER A 148 -16.48 -13.26 4.33
C SER A 148 -15.21 -13.78 3.67
N VAL A 149 -14.03 -13.29 4.06
CA VAL A 149 -12.74 -13.65 3.46
C VAL A 149 -12.44 -15.12 3.77
N LYS A 150 -12.11 -15.88 2.72
CA LYS A 150 -11.92 -17.34 2.76
C LYS A 150 -10.45 -17.77 2.80
N VAL A 151 -9.54 -16.80 2.77
CA VAL A 151 -8.08 -17.01 2.68
C VAL A 151 -7.37 -16.29 3.82
N ARG A 152 -6.08 -16.55 4.00
CA ARG A 152 -5.25 -15.95 5.06
C ARG A 152 -4.06 -15.18 4.49
N GLU A 153 -3.60 -14.13 5.19
CA GLU A 153 -2.36 -13.44 4.81
C GLU A 153 -1.19 -14.42 4.69
N GLY A 154 -0.40 -14.34 3.62
CA GLY A 154 0.68 -15.26 3.25
C GLY A 154 0.23 -16.55 2.57
N GLU A 155 -1.08 -16.78 2.36
CA GLU A 155 -1.58 -17.90 1.56
C GLU A 155 -1.34 -17.66 0.07
N ILE A 156 -0.96 -18.71 -0.66
CA ILE A 156 -0.89 -18.70 -2.13
C ILE A 156 -2.23 -19.16 -2.67
N VAL A 157 -2.84 -18.32 -3.52
CA VAL A 157 -4.12 -18.59 -4.17
C VAL A 157 -3.92 -18.84 -5.66
N ARG A 158 -4.85 -19.59 -6.26
CA ARG A 158 -4.90 -19.80 -7.71
C ARG A 158 -5.92 -18.87 -8.35
N GLY A 159 -5.70 -18.47 -9.60
CA GLY A 159 -6.74 -17.81 -10.39
C GLY A 159 -8.04 -18.63 -10.39
N GLY A 160 -9.17 -17.96 -10.29
CA GLY A 160 -10.50 -18.59 -10.19
C GLY A 160 -10.86 -19.08 -8.78
N GLN A 161 -9.91 -19.16 -7.85
CA GLN A 161 -10.20 -19.49 -6.46
C GLN A 161 -11.05 -18.39 -5.82
N VAL A 162 -12.16 -18.77 -5.18
CA VAL A 162 -12.98 -17.84 -4.40
C VAL A 162 -12.22 -17.39 -3.16
N ILE A 163 -12.00 -16.08 -3.02
CA ILE A 163 -11.21 -15.48 -1.93
C ILE A 163 -12.08 -14.75 -0.90
N ALA A 164 -13.26 -14.28 -1.29
CA ALA A 164 -14.19 -13.55 -0.43
C ALA A 164 -15.59 -13.53 -1.04
N LEU A 165 -16.52 -12.85 -0.36
CA LEU A 165 -17.83 -12.51 -0.91
C LEU A 165 -17.97 -10.99 -1.07
N SER A 166 -18.69 -10.56 -2.10
CA SER A 166 -19.01 -9.15 -2.33
C SER A 166 -19.88 -8.58 -1.21
N GLY A 167 -19.72 -7.28 -0.97
CA GLY A 167 -20.43 -6.59 0.10
C GLY A 167 -20.86 -5.18 -0.29
N ASN A 168 -20.93 -4.32 0.72
CA ASN A 168 -21.23 -2.89 0.57
C ASN A 168 -20.57 -2.07 1.70
N THR A 169 -19.40 -2.50 2.17
CA THR A 169 -18.73 -1.85 3.31
C THR A 169 -17.87 -0.67 2.87
N GLY A 170 -17.68 0.32 3.73
CA GLY A 170 -16.89 1.52 3.45
C GLY A 170 -17.62 2.56 2.60
N TYR A 171 -16.85 3.37 1.88
CA TYR A 171 -17.37 4.42 1.01
C TYR A 171 -17.98 3.82 -0.27
N SER A 172 -19.24 3.38 -0.18
CA SER A 172 -19.97 2.69 -1.24
C SER A 172 -21.43 3.12 -1.27
N SER A 173 -21.97 3.34 -2.47
CA SER A 173 -23.36 3.76 -2.66
C SER A 173 -24.35 2.60 -2.77
N ARG A 174 -23.89 1.40 -3.16
CA ARG A 174 -24.69 0.20 -3.39
C ARG A 174 -23.81 -1.05 -3.45
N PRO A 175 -24.35 -2.27 -3.31
CA PRO A 175 -23.58 -3.50 -3.44
C PRO A 175 -22.84 -3.61 -4.78
N HIS A 176 -21.52 -3.74 -4.71
CA HIS A 176 -20.63 -3.95 -5.85
C HIS A 176 -19.26 -4.45 -5.38
N LEU A 177 -18.45 -4.91 -6.33
CA LEU A 177 -17.01 -5.12 -6.14
C LEU A 177 -16.27 -3.97 -6.82
N HIS A 178 -15.51 -3.19 -6.04
CA HIS A 178 -14.45 -2.34 -6.59
C HIS A 178 -13.21 -3.21 -6.78
N PHE A 179 -12.66 -3.19 -7.99
CA PHE A 179 -11.48 -3.95 -8.36
C PHE A 179 -10.46 -3.06 -9.07
N GLN A 180 -9.19 -3.19 -8.70
CA GLN A 180 -8.09 -2.56 -9.43
C GLN A 180 -6.83 -3.43 -9.42
N VAL A 181 -6.06 -3.33 -10.50
CA VAL A 181 -4.63 -3.70 -10.52
C VAL A 181 -3.85 -2.47 -10.07
N GLN A 182 -2.82 -2.64 -9.24
CA GLN A 182 -2.07 -1.52 -8.67
C GLN A 182 -0.58 -1.83 -8.50
N ASN A 183 0.23 -0.79 -8.39
CA ASN A 183 1.64 -0.92 -7.98
C ASN A 183 1.74 -1.09 -6.45
N GLY A 184 2.98 -1.21 -5.94
CA GLY A 184 3.24 -1.34 -4.50
C GLY A 184 2.74 -0.17 -3.64
N LEU A 185 2.52 1.01 -4.24
CA LEU A 185 2.03 2.22 -3.57
C LEU A 185 0.50 2.31 -3.54
N GLY A 186 -0.20 1.40 -4.22
CA GLY A 186 -1.66 1.43 -4.36
C GLY A 186 -2.17 2.30 -5.51
N GLU A 187 -1.28 2.80 -6.37
CA GLU A 187 -1.69 3.50 -7.58
C GLU A 187 -2.17 2.50 -8.62
N SER A 188 -3.39 2.67 -9.09
CA SER A 188 -3.99 1.81 -10.09
C SER A 188 -3.20 1.84 -11.41
N LEU A 189 -3.09 0.68 -12.03
CA LEU A 189 -2.40 0.46 -13.28
C LEU A 189 -3.42 0.06 -14.34
N ARG A 190 -3.21 0.53 -15.57
CA ARG A 190 -4.01 0.08 -16.71
C ARG A 190 -3.77 -1.40 -16.95
N ALA A 191 -4.86 -2.18 -17.01
CA ALA A 191 -4.81 -3.62 -17.24
C ALA A 191 -5.93 -4.09 -18.18
N THR A 192 -5.83 -5.33 -18.64
CA THR A 192 -6.81 -5.97 -19.53
C THR A 192 -7.18 -7.37 -19.03
N PHE A 193 -8.35 -7.86 -19.43
CA PHE A 193 -8.86 -9.17 -19.07
C PHE A 193 -8.91 -10.07 -20.32
N LEU A 194 -8.42 -11.31 -20.17
CA LEU A 194 -8.38 -12.29 -21.25
C LEU A 194 -9.78 -12.71 -21.73
N ASP A 195 -10.78 -12.65 -20.84
CA ASP A 195 -12.16 -13.04 -21.06
C ASP A 195 -13.08 -11.86 -21.44
N VAL A 196 -12.49 -10.73 -21.85
CA VAL A 196 -13.20 -9.56 -22.38
C VAL A 196 -12.81 -9.38 -23.85
N ALA A 197 -13.81 -9.32 -24.73
CA ALA A 197 -13.60 -9.16 -26.16
C ALA A 197 -13.01 -7.79 -26.53
N GLY A 198 -12.45 -7.68 -27.74
CA GLY A 198 -11.93 -6.42 -28.27
C GLY A 198 -10.59 -6.04 -27.63
N ASP A 199 -10.55 -4.88 -26.98
CA ASP A 199 -9.34 -4.36 -26.31
C ASP A 199 -9.10 -4.96 -24.93
N GLY A 200 -9.96 -5.88 -24.47
CA GLY A 200 -9.86 -6.53 -23.17
C GLY A 200 -10.23 -5.61 -21.99
N ILE A 201 -10.85 -4.46 -22.24
CA ILE A 201 -11.19 -3.47 -21.22
C ILE A 201 -12.70 -3.42 -20.99
N PRO A 202 -13.18 -3.81 -19.79
CA PRO A 202 -14.58 -3.62 -19.42
C PRO A 202 -14.99 -2.15 -19.51
N LYS A 203 -16.12 -1.89 -20.15
CA LYS A 203 -16.69 -0.55 -20.36
C LYS A 203 -17.91 -0.36 -19.48
N GLU A 204 -18.04 0.83 -18.91
CA GLU A 204 -19.21 1.22 -18.13
C GLU A 204 -20.51 1.01 -18.91
N GLY A 205 -21.57 0.59 -18.21
CA GLY A 205 -22.89 0.29 -18.78
C GLY A 205 -23.01 -1.08 -19.46
N HIS A 206 -21.92 -1.83 -19.61
CA HIS A 206 -21.92 -3.16 -20.24
C HIS A 206 -21.89 -4.29 -19.21
N ILE A 207 -22.45 -5.44 -19.57
CA ILE A 207 -22.43 -6.68 -18.78
C ILE A 207 -21.38 -7.62 -19.35
N TYR A 208 -20.58 -8.21 -18.47
CA TYR A 208 -19.53 -9.16 -18.85
C TYR A 208 -19.74 -10.49 -18.14
N THR A 209 -19.60 -11.59 -18.89
CA THR A 209 -19.60 -12.96 -18.36
C THR A 209 -18.17 -13.40 -18.16
N SER A 210 -17.82 -13.87 -16.96
CA SER A 210 -16.47 -14.36 -16.73
C SER A 210 -16.24 -15.75 -17.31
N ALA A 211 -15.01 -16.01 -17.73
CA ALA A 211 -14.48 -17.35 -18.00
C ALA A 211 -13.40 -17.76 -16.97
N ASN A 212 -13.42 -17.17 -15.77
CA ASN A 212 -12.41 -17.40 -14.73
C ASN A 212 -12.61 -18.75 -14.03
N ASP A 213 -12.05 -19.77 -14.66
CA ASP A 213 -11.88 -21.15 -14.20
C ASP A 213 -10.44 -21.41 -13.72
N GLY A 214 -9.60 -20.37 -13.65
CA GLY A 214 -8.17 -20.45 -13.33
C GLY A 214 -7.25 -20.90 -14.47
N SER A 215 -7.78 -21.19 -15.66
CA SER A 215 -6.98 -21.58 -16.82
C SER A 215 -6.40 -20.36 -17.55
N GLY A 216 -5.18 -20.51 -18.10
CA GLY A 216 -4.57 -19.50 -19.00
C GLY A 216 -4.11 -18.18 -18.35
N VAL A 217 -4.29 -18.03 -17.04
CA VAL A 217 -3.86 -16.88 -16.23
C VAL A 217 -2.40 -17.02 -15.76
N SER A 218 -1.79 -15.90 -15.35
CA SER A 218 -0.43 -15.86 -14.82
C SER A 218 -0.24 -16.76 -13.61
N LYS A 219 0.96 -17.33 -13.51
CA LYS A 219 1.41 -18.19 -12.41
C LYS A 219 2.26 -17.42 -11.44
N PHE A 220 2.12 -17.73 -10.15
CA PHE A 220 2.86 -17.05 -9.10
C PHE A 220 4.29 -17.59 -9.02
N ALA A 221 5.26 -16.76 -9.36
CA ALA A 221 6.67 -17.11 -9.36
C ALA A 221 7.38 -16.75 -8.03
N GLY A 222 6.81 -15.84 -7.25
CA GLY A 222 7.37 -15.37 -5.99
C GLY A 222 6.80 -14.00 -5.60
N PRO A 223 6.95 -13.62 -4.31
CA PRO A 223 6.48 -12.34 -3.83
C PRO A 223 7.29 -11.18 -4.43
N SER A 224 6.63 -10.04 -4.59
CA SER A 224 7.25 -8.80 -5.03
C SER A 224 8.27 -8.33 -3.99
N PRO A 225 9.49 -7.95 -4.41
CA PRO A 225 10.43 -7.27 -3.54
C PRO A 225 9.98 -5.82 -3.29
N PHE A 226 10.64 -5.17 -2.34
CA PHE A 226 10.50 -3.74 -2.12
C PHE A 226 11.06 -2.96 -3.32
N PRO A 227 10.33 -1.99 -3.89
CA PRO A 227 10.86 -1.20 -5.00
C PRO A 227 12.11 -0.43 -4.57
N LEU A 228 13.15 -0.44 -5.41
CA LEU A 228 14.41 0.27 -5.11
C LEU A 228 14.19 1.78 -4.87
N THR A 229 13.20 2.34 -5.56
CA THR A 229 12.83 3.76 -5.54
C THR A 229 11.74 4.10 -4.54
N ALA A 230 11.32 3.16 -3.68
CA ALA A 230 10.22 3.35 -2.76
C ALA A 230 10.40 4.55 -1.80
N PHE A 231 11.63 5.00 -1.56
CA PHE A 231 11.92 6.18 -0.74
C PHE A 231 12.71 7.26 -1.50
N ALA A 232 12.70 7.21 -2.83
CA ALA A 232 13.46 8.13 -3.68
C ALA A 232 13.06 9.60 -3.47
N ILE A 233 11.77 9.86 -3.18
CA ILE A 233 11.26 11.19 -2.84
C ILE A 233 11.96 11.77 -1.60
N ASN A 234 12.38 10.91 -0.67
CA ASN A 234 13.14 11.31 0.51
C ASN A 234 14.65 11.41 0.24
N GLY A 235 15.08 11.23 -1.00
CA GLY A 235 16.49 11.14 -1.40
C GLY A 235 17.16 9.80 -1.07
N VAL A 236 16.38 8.77 -0.74
CA VAL A 236 16.91 7.45 -0.36
C VAL A 236 16.65 6.44 -1.47
N ILE A 237 17.70 5.82 -1.98
CA ILE A 237 17.61 4.72 -2.95
C ILE A 237 18.07 3.43 -2.27
N LEU A 238 17.22 2.40 -2.31
CA LEU A 238 17.55 1.11 -1.71
C LEU A 238 18.39 0.28 -2.66
N HIS A 239 19.31 -0.50 -2.10
CA HIS A 239 20.05 -1.54 -2.78
C HIS A 239 19.61 -2.88 -2.17
N LEU A 240 18.46 -3.39 -2.61
CA LEU A 240 17.82 -4.58 -2.06
C LEU A 240 17.26 -5.45 -3.18
N THR A 241 17.40 -6.76 -3.05
CA THR A 241 16.75 -7.71 -3.96
C THR A 241 15.70 -8.58 -3.26
N ASP A 242 15.81 -8.76 -1.94
CA ASP A 242 15.11 -9.86 -1.25
C ASP A 242 14.15 -9.37 -0.13
N MET A 243 14.06 -8.06 0.10
CA MET A 243 13.15 -7.52 1.11
C MET A 243 11.70 -7.63 0.61
N PRO A 244 10.77 -8.22 1.39
CA PRO A 244 9.38 -8.34 0.94
C PRO A 244 8.74 -6.96 0.77
N GLY A 245 8.08 -6.72 -0.36
CA GLY A 245 7.50 -5.43 -0.69
C GLY A 245 6.39 -5.01 0.27
N LYS A 246 5.41 -5.89 0.52
CA LYS A 246 4.22 -5.54 1.30
C LYS A 246 4.02 -6.33 2.58
N LEU A 247 4.25 -7.65 2.57
CA LEU A 247 3.96 -8.51 3.73
C LEU A 247 5.23 -8.83 4.53
N MET A 248 5.33 -8.26 5.74
CA MET A 248 6.41 -8.50 6.68
C MET A 248 5.95 -9.41 7.84
N ARG A 249 6.89 -10.04 8.55
CA ARG A 249 6.63 -10.99 9.64
C ARG A 249 7.15 -10.45 10.96
N LEU A 250 6.32 -10.53 12.01
CA LEU A 250 6.75 -10.27 13.39
C LEU A 250 7.87 -11.24 13.79
N GLY A 251 8.81 -10.78 14.61
CA GLY A 251 9.97 -11.59 15.04
C GLY A 251 11.04 -11.80 13.97
N SER A 252 10.81 -11.39 12.71
CA SER A 252 11.81 -11.48 11.65
C SER A 252 12.70 -10.24 11.64
N THR A 253 14.00 -10.44 11.51
CA THR A 253 14.97 -9.37 11.30
C THR A 253 15.16 -9.13 9.81
N TYR A 254 15.09 -7.86 9.42
CA TYR A 254 15.30 -7.40 8.06
C TYR A 254 16.54 -6.53 8.02
N SER A 255 17.36 -6.71 6.99
CA SER A 255 18.52 -5.88 6.71
C SER A 255 18.28 -5.12 5.41
N ILE A 256 18.57 -3.83 5.44
CA ILE A 256 18.47 -2.95 4.30
C ILE A 256 19.78 -2.22 4.09
N SER A 257 20.11 -1.98 2.83
CA SER A 257 21.23 -1.13 2.44
C SER A 257 20.77 -0.17 1.36
N GLY A 258 21.48 0.92 1.19
CA GLY A 258 21.14 1.91 0.17
C GLY A 258 22.05 3.11 0.19
N THR A 259 21.61 4.12 -0.55
CA THR A 259 22.27 5.43 -0.61
C THR A 259 21.35 6.53 -0.10
N ALA A 260 21.97 7.57 0.45
CA ALA A 260 21.33 8.78 0.95
C ALA A 260 22.11 10.01 0.45
N PRO A 261 21.56 11.23 0.53
CA PRO A 261 22.26 12.43 0.06
C PRO A 261 23.62 12.60 0.75
N PRO A 262 24.68 13.07 0.07
CA PRO A 262 26.04 13.17 0.64
C PRO A 262 26.17 14.03 1.91
N THR A 263 25.21 14.93 2.13
CA THR A 263 25.14 15.77 3.32
C THR A 263 24.55 15.06 4.54
N SER A 264 24.00 13.87 4.36
CA SER A 264 23.36 13.07 5.41
C SER A 264 24.41 12.40 6.28
N ARG A 265 24.29 12.53 7.59
CA ARG A 265 25.13 11.80 8.56
C ARG A 265 24.49 10.51 9.04
N GLU A 266 23.16 10.46 9.01
CA GLU A 266 22.37 9.32 9.42
C GLU A 266 21.13 9.19 8.53
N VAL A 267 20.60 7.98 8.45
CA VAL A 267 19.23 7.70 8.01
C VAL A 267 18.42 7.19 9.20
N VAL A 268 17.13 7.47 9.17
CA VAL A 268 16.15 7.02 10.16
C VAL A 268 15.09 6.21 9.44
N LEU A 269 14.90 4.97 9.87
CA LEU A 269 13.75 4.14 9.52
C LEU A 269 12.72 4.27 10.64
N PHE A 270 11.45 4.46 10.27
CA PHE A 270 10.36 4.38 11.21
C PHE A 270 9.18 3.59 10.65
N VAL A 271 8.46 2.94 11.57
CA VAL A 271 7.20 2.25 11.29
C VAL A 271 6.10 2.91 12.12
N MET A 272 5.04 3.33 11.45
CA MET A 272 3.92 4.08 12.02
C MET A 272 2.62 3.29 11.92
N PRO A 273 1.64 3.56 12.80
CA PRO A 273 0.28 3.07 12.62
C PRO A 273 -0.32 3.58 11.30
N GLU A 274 -1.27 2.83 10.74
CA GLU A 274 -2.06 3.21 9.56
C GLU A 274 -2.71 4.60 9.69
N GLN A 275 -3.26 4.91 10.87
CA GLN A 275 -3.95 6.18 11.13
C GLN A 275 -2.99 7.36 11.40
N GLY A 276 -1.67 7.14 11.27
CA GLY A 276 -0.64 8.09 11.68
C GLY A 276 -0.44 8.15 13.20
N GLY A 277 0.43 9.07 13.63
CA GLY A 277 0.76 9.27 15.05
C GLY A 277 2.23 9.05 15.36
N VAL A 278 2.53 8.61 16.60
CA VAL A 278 3.91 8.40 17.05
C VAL A 278 4.45 7.11 16.43
N PRO A 279 5.69 7.11 15.92
CA PRO A 279 6.34 5.90 15.45
C PRO A 279 6.31 4.77 16.49
N LEU A 280 5.93 3.58 16.04
CA LEU A 280 5.95 2.37 16.85
C LEU A 280 7.33 1.70 16.84
N LEU A 281 8.13 1.97 15.80
CA LEU A 281 9.51 1.56 15.67
C LEU A 281 10.30 2.75 15.13
N GLU A 282 11.50 2.98 15.67
CA GLU A 282 12.50 3.88 15.12
C GLU A 282 13.86 3.16 15.13
N LYS A 283 14.58 3.21 14.01
CA LYS A 283 15.92 2.67 13.88
C LYS A 283 16.80 3.65 13.11
N ARG A 284 18.04 3.82 13.57
CA ARG A 284 19.02 4.74 12.97
C ARG A 284 20.21 3.97 12.43
N ALA A 285 20.77 4.47 11.34
CA ALA A 285 22.04 4.00 10.79
C ALA A 285 22.89 5.18 10.35
N ARG A 286 24.20 5.07 10.54
CA ARG A 286 25.16 6.06 10.07
C ARG A 286 25.30 5.97 8.55
N VAL A 287 25.43 7.12 7.91
CA VAL A 287 25.79 7.23 6.49
C VAL A 287 27.30 7.46 6.38
N GLN A 288 27.97 6.67 5.54
CA GLN A 288 29.40 6.79 5.22
C GLN A 288 29.54 6.71 3.70
N ASP A 289 30.21 7.68 3.08
CA ASP A 289 30.35 7.77 1.63
C ASP A 289 29.01 7.62 0.88
N SER A 290 27.99 8.34 1.37
CA SER A 290 26.60 8.30 0.91
C SER A 290 25.90 6.94 1.05
N LYS A 291 26.53 5.93 1.66
CA LYS A 291 25.98 4.58 1.84
C LYS A 291 25.54 4.35 3.28
N PHE A 292 24.53 3.50 3.46
CA PHE A 292 24.10 3.04 4.78
C PHE A 292 23.74 1.55 4.76
N GLU A 293 23.83 0.95 5.94
CA GLU A 293 23.26 -0.37 6.23
C GLU A 293 22.49 -0.28 7.55
N LEU A 294 21.31 -0.89 7.58
CA LEU A 294 20.42 -0.86 8.74
C LEU A 294 19.74 -2.22 8.91
N SER A 295 19.71 -2.73 10.13
CA SER A 295 18.94 -3.93 10.47
C SER A 295 17.90 -3.64 11.54
N PHE A 296 16.70 -4.21 11.38
CA PHE A 296 15.58 -3.97 12.29
C PHE A 296 14.68 -5.21 12.42
N THR A 297 13.97 -5.30 13.55
CA THR A 297 12.98 -6.35 13.82
C THR A 297 11.65 -5.69 14.19
N LEU A 298 10.53 -6.22 13.71
CA LEU A 298 9.19 -5.64 13.87
C LEU A 298 8.50 -6.06 15.18
N ASP A 299 9.21 -6.11 16.30
CA ASP A 299 8.67 -6.72 17.52
C ASP A 299 7.66 -5.86 18.29
N GLY A 300 6.56 -6.51 18.67
CA GLY A 300 5.54 -5.93 19.53
C GLY A 300 4.71 -4.82 18.88
N LEU A 301 4.77 -4.65 17.56
CA LEU A 301 3.99 -3.62 16.83
C LEU A 301 2.49 -3.72 17.14
N ARG A 302 1.89 -4.90 16.95
CA ARG A 302 0.45 -5.11 17.22
C ARG A 302 0.06 -4.80 18.66
N ALA A 303 0.87 -5.21 19.63
CA ALA A 303 0.63 -4.91 21.05
C ALA A 303 0.70 -3.40 21.33
N ARG A 304 1.53 -2.65 20.58
CA ARG A 304 1.59 -1.18 20.67
C ARG A 304 0.35 -0.54 20.03
N VAL A 305 -0.13 -1.04 18.88
CA VAL A 305 -1.38 -0.59 18.24
C VAL A 305 -2.59 -0.83 19.12
N ALA A 306 -2.73 -2.01 19.71
CA ALA A 306 -3.85 -2.34 20.59
C ALA A 306 -3.94 -1.42 21.81
N ARG A 307 -2.81 -0.88 22.30
CA ARG A 307 -2.80 0.14 23.35
C ARG A 307 -3.20 1.53 22.88
N TRP A 308 -3.08 1.80 21.59
CA TRP A 308 -3.43 3.08 20.96
C TRP A 308 -4.90 3.14 20.54
N ASN A 309 -5.43 2.04 20.02
CA ASN A 309 -6.80 1.96 19.57
C ASN A 309 -7.75 1.78 20.77
N THR A 310 -8.53 2.82 21.06
CA THR A 310 -9.53 2.83 22.14
C THR A 310 -10.76 1.98 21.83
N ASP A 311 -10.96 1.63 20.55
CA ASP A 311 -12.04 0.74 20.09
C ASP A 311 -11.63 -0.75 20.04
N GLY A 312 -10.38 -1.06 20.42
CA GLY A 312 -9.85 -2.42 20.43
C GLY A 312 -9.55 -3.01 19.06
N THR A 313 -9.62 -2.22 17.98
CA THR A 313 -9.28 -2.70 16.63
C THR A 313 -7.78 -2.99 16.53
N GLN A 314 -7.42 -4.16 15.99
CA GLN A 314 -6.03 -4.44 15.63
C GLN A 314 -5.89 -4.27 14.12
N SER A 315 -5.08 -3.29 13.71
CA SER A 315 -4.67 -3.18 12.31
C SER A 315 -3.38 -3.97 12.09
N ASN A 316 -3.36 -4.74 11.00
CA ASN A 316 -2.14 -5.31 10.47
C ASN A 316 -1.46 -4.37 9.47
N LEU A 317 -2.08 -3.23 9.15
CA LEU A 317 -1.56 -2.23 8.23
C LEU A 317 -0.71 -1.21 8.98
N PHE A 318 0.45 -0.92 8.40
CA PHE A 318 1.41 0.04 8.90
C PHE A 318 2.02 0.82 7.75
N HIS A 319 2.67 1.92 8.09
CA HIS A 319 3.44 2.71 7.14
C HIS A 319 4.91 2.68 7.53
N MET A 320 5.78 2.35 6.57
CA MET A 320 7.23 2.41 6.76
C MET A 320 7.78 3.60 5.97
N ALA A 321 8.69 4.35 6.57
CA ALA A 321 9.44 5.38 5.87
C ALA A 321 10.91 5.35 6.25
N ILE A 322 11.74 5.77 5.31
CA ILE A 322 13.17 5.91 5.48
C ILE A 322 13.55 7.31 4.99
N VAL A 323 14.23 8.07 5.85
CA VAL A 323 14.58 9.46 5.60
C VAL A 323 16.00 9.78 6.08
N PRO A 324 16.72 10.70 5.42
CA PRO A 324 17.94 11.25 5.96
C PRO A 324 17.65 12.14 7.17
N ALA A 325 18.45 12.03 8.22
CA ALA A 325 18.40 12.95 9.35
C ALA A 325 19.08 14.28 8.99
N ARG A 326 18.46 15.39 9.37
CA ARG A 326 19.04 16.73 9.26
C ARG A 326 20.15 16.92 10.29
N ALA A 327 21.00 17.93 10.07
CA ALA A 327 22.15 18.22 10.93
C ALA A 327 21.78 18.56 12.39
N ASP A 328 20.57 19.09 12.61
CA ASP A 328 19.99 19.36 13.94
C ASP A 328 19.38 18.12 14.61
N GLY A 329 19.43 16.97 13.92
CA GLY A 329 18.85 15.70 14.35
C GLY A 329 17.35 15.56 14.09
N THR A 330 16.73 16.55 13.43
CA THR A 330 15.32 16.47 13.01
C THR A 330 15.20 15.68 11.70
N TYR A 331 14.01 15.16 11.44
CA TYR A 331 13.70 14.37 10.27
C TYR A 331 12.21 14.49 9.98
N TRP A 332 11.84 14.35 8.71
CA TRP A 332 10.47 14.45 8.26
C TRP A 332 10.31 13.69 6.95
N SER A 333 9.13 13.12 6.75
CA SER A 333 8.74 12.44 5.52
C SER A 333 7.33 12.87 5.15
N GLU A 334 7.12 13.23 3.88
CA GLU A 334 5.77 13.32 3.30
C GLU A 334 5.29 11.97 2.78
N PHE A 335 6.23 11.04 2.61
CA PHE A 335 5.97 9.77 1.95
C PHE A 335 6.22 8.59 2.89
N SER A 336 5.37 7.58 2.78
CA SER A 336 5.59 6.30 3.44
C SER A 336 5.04 5.18 2.58
N TYR A 337 5.70 4.04 2.66
CA TYR A 337 5.30 2.84 1.94
C TYR A 337 4.35 2.02 2.81
N PRO A 338 3.17 1.63 2.31
CA PRO A 338 2.22 0.80 3.06
C PRO A 338 2.71 -0.65 3.16
N ILE A 339 2.76 -1.18 4.37
CA ILE A 339 3.10 -2.58 4.65
C ILE A 339 2.01 -3.25 5.48
N SER A 340 1.85 -4.56 5.31
CA SER A 340 1.13 -5.43 6.25
C SER A 340 2.14 -6.21 7.10
N VAL A 341 1.82 -6.40 8.37
CA VAL A 341 2.65 -7.14 9.32
C VAL A 341 1.87 -8.34 9.85
N ARG A 342 2.42 -9.54 9.61
CA ARG A 342 1.87 -10.83 10.02
C ARG A 342 2.51 -11.40 11.28
#